data_AF-A0AAD7E2A7-F1
#
_entry.id   AF-A0AAD7E2A7-F1
#
_cell.length_a   1.000
_cell.length_b   1.000
_cell.length_c   1.000
_cell.angle_alpha   90.00
_cell.angle_beta   90.00
_cell.angle_gamma   90.00
#
_symmetry.space_group_name_H-M   'P 1'
#
loop_
_entity.id
_entity.type
_entity.pdbx_description
1 polymer ?
#
loop_
_entity_poly.entity_id
_entity_poly.type
_entity_poly.pdbx_seq_one_letter_code
_entity_poly.pdbx_strand_id
1 'polypeptide(L)'
;MTDCTISPSLRLLWLLATAALAAAARSVDKRGAQTEVQCSSDFNWADNSESLSPCTLTAIVWGACFTGNWDVPVLKPGDHYVNPNSTTANTCTCSWAAYNLISACTSCQNLDASVQTWAAYDQDCNRFLTDTCVLLLV
;
A
#
# COMPACT_ATOMS: atom_id res chain seq x y z
N MET A 1 -25.27 4.22 -14.65
CA MET A 1 -24.13 4.87 -15.30
C MET A 1 -24.15 6.30 -14.84
N THR A 2 -23.41 6.59 -13.79
CA THR A 2 -23.27 7.93 -13.22
C THR A 2 -21.77 8.22 -13.15
N ASP A 3 -21.42 9.38 -13.69
CA ASP A 3 -20.10 9.74 -14.19
C ASP A 3 -19.04 9.91 -13.08
N CYS A 4 -17.82 9.41 -13.36
CA CYS A 4 -16.60 9.89 -12.72
C CYS A 4 -16.15 11.16 -13.46
N THR A 5 -16.58 12.33 -12.99
CA THR A 5 -16.08 13.62 -13.48
C THR A 5 -14.68 13.90 -12.94
N ILE A 6 -13.66 13.73 -13.79
CA ILE A 6 -12.32 14.31 -13.59
C ILE A 6 -12.41 15.79 -14.00
N SER A 7 -12.15 16.70 -13.07
CA SER A 7 -12.10 18.15 -13.34
C SER A 7 -10.81 18.53 -14.06
N PRO A 8 -10.85 19.15 -15.26
CA PRO A 8 -9.66 19.60 -15.97
C PRO A 8 -9.61 21.14 -16.05
N SER A 9 -8.89 21.78 -15.13
CA SER A 9 -8.42 23.18 -15.26
C SER A 9 -7.49 23.46 -14.07
N LEU A 10 -6.21 23.85 -14.21
CA LEU A 10 -5.70 24.94 -15.03
C LEU A 10 -4.20 24.69 -15.32
N ARG A 11 -3.81 24.74 -16.59
CA ARG A 11 -2.40 24.70 -17.04
C ARG A 11 -1.78 26.09 -16.95
N LEU A 12 -0.46 26.08 -16.73
CA LEU A 12 0.53 27.07 -17.17
C LEU A 12 0.53 28.45 -16.51
N LEU A 13 1.55 28.69 -15.67
CA LEU A 13 2.42 29.87 -15.60
C LEU A 13 2.95 29.96 -14.18
N TRP A 14 4.25 29.72 -13.98
CA TRP A 14 5.18 30.39 -13.05
C TRP A 14 6.55 29.72 -13.21
N LEU A 15 7.20 30.01 -14.34
CA LEU A 15 8.64 29.84 -14.51
C LEU A 15 9.29 31.20 -14.27
N LEU A 16 10.37 31.18 -13.48
CA LEU A 16 11.47 32.15 -13.32
C LEU A 16 11.53 32.95 -12.00
N ALA A 17 12.77 32.94 -11.46
CA ALA A 17 13.35 33.63 -10.29
C ALA A 17 13.03 32.97 -8.93
N THR A 18 13.98 32.48 -8.14
CA THR A 18 15.25 33.12 -7.73
C THR A 18 16.34 32.09 -7.35
N ALA A 19 17.60 32.47 -7.59
CA ALA A 19 18.80 31.72 -7.21
C ALA A 19 19.24 31.99 -5.75
N ALA A 20 19.67 30.89 -5.10
CA ALA A 20 20.64 30.73 -4.01
C ALA A 20 20.47 31.50 -2.69
N LEU A 21 20.14 30.74 -1.63
CA LEU A 21 20.74 30.91 -0.30
C LEU A 21 21.00 29.52 0.32
N ALA A 22 22.23 29.26 0.73
CA ALA A 22 22.68 27.97 1.25
C ALA A 22 22.00 27.64 2.60
N ALA A 23 21.14 26.63 2.59
CA ALA A 23 20.67 25.98 3.81
C ALA A 23 21.58 24.78 4.12
N ALA A 24 21.98 24.63 5.38
CA ALA A 24 22.61 23.41 5.86
C ALA A 24 21.71 22.20 5.54
N ALA A 25 22.04 21.43 4.50
CA ALA A 25 21.31 20.24 4.12
C ALA A 25 21.60 19.12 5.10
N ARG A 26 20.88 19.09 6.21
CA ARG A 26 20.62 17.87 6.98
C ARG A 26 19.13 17.67 7.10
N SER A 27 18.60 16.81 6.24
CA SER A 27 17.34 16.07 6.43
C SER A 27 17.29 14.97 5.36
N VAL A 28 17.95 13.84 5.59
CA VAL A 28 17.47 12.58 5.00
C VAL A 28 16.63 11.93 6.09
N ASP A 29 15.32 12.03 5.94
CA ASP A 29 14.45 10.95 6.32
C ASP A 29 13.37 10.85 5.23
N LYS A 30 13.77 10.42 4.03
CA LYS A 30 12.83 9.72 3.15
C LYS A 30 12.58 8.37 3.82
N ARG A 31 11.75 8.41 4.83
CA ARG A 31 11.26 7.22 5.50
C ARG A 31 10.21 6.61 4.58
N GLY A 32 10.64 5.63 3.78
CA GLY A 32 9.85 5.02 2.72
C GLY A 32 9.08 3.80 3.23
N ALA A 33 8.09 3.41 2.43
CA ALA A 33 7.58 2.05 2.42
C ALA A 33 8.73 1.05 2.24
N GLN A 34 8.88 0.11 3.18
CA GLN A 34 9.93 -0.90 3.16
C GLN A 34 9.44 -2.26 3.62
N THR A 35 10.21 -3.29 3.30
CA THR A 35 10.00 -4.65 3.77
C THR A 35 11.32 -5.40 3.70
N GLU A 36 11.58 -6.28 4.67
CA GLU A 36 12.68 -7.24 4.63
C GLU A 36 12.25 -8.59 4.04
N VAL A 37 10.98 -8.76 3.68
CA VAL A 37 10.44 -9.99 3.12
C VAL A 37 11.00 -10.22 1.71
N GLN A 38 11.62 -11.38 1.52
CA GLN A 38 12.09 -11.85 0.21
C GLN A 38 11.22 -13.02 -0.23
N CYS A 39 10.52 -12.85 -1.35
CA CYS A 39 9.71 -13.92 -1.94
C CYS A 39 10.59 -14.90 -2.73
N SER A 40 10.20 -16.18 -2.75
CA SER A 40 10.76 -17.15 -3.70
C SER A 40 10.46 -16.71 -5.14
N SER A 41 11.31 -17.12 -6.09
CA SER A 41 11.07 -16.91 -7.52
C SER A 41 9.75 -17.52 -8.02
N ASP A 42 9.22 -18.52 -7.31
CA ASP A 42 7.92 -19.13 -7.62
C ASP A 42 6.75 -18.15 -7.41
N PHE A 43 6.98 -17.02 -6.73
CA PHE A 43 5.98 -15.99 -6.47
C PHE A 43 6.07 -14.78 -7.42
N ASN A 44 7.00 -14.79 -8.38
CA ASN A 44 7.20 -13.69 -9.34
C ASN A 44 5.95 -13.36 -10.18
N TRP A 45 5.01 -14.30 -10.31
CA TRP A 45 3.73 -14.07 -10.97
C TRP A 45 2.89 -12.98 -10.28
N ALA A 46 3.14 -12.71 -8.99
CA ALA A 46 2.44 -11.72 -8.19
C ALA A 46 3.17 -10.37 -8.16
N ASP A 47 4.34 -10.27 -8.77
CA ASP A 47 5.05 -8.99 -8.90
C ASP A 47 4.32 -8.09 -9.90
N ASN A 48 4.39 -6.78 -9.69
CA ASN A 48 3.89 -5.84 -10.69
C ASN A 48 4.90 -5.66 -11.86
N SER A 49 4.56 -4.82 -12.83
CA SER A 49 5.41 -4.53 -14.00
C SER A 49 6.77 -3.89 -13.68
N GLU A 50 6.94 -3.36 -12.47
CA GLU A 50 8.19 -2.78 -11.98
C GLU A 50 8.98 -3.79 -11.12
N SER A 51 8.60 -5.06 -11.16
CA SER A 51 9.18 -6.16 -10.38
C SER A 51 9.13 -5.91 -8.86
N LEU A 52 8.09 -5.24 -8.38
CA LEU A 52 7.85 -5.06 -6.95
C LEU A 52 6.99 -6.20 -6.42
N SER A 53 7.50 -6.87 -5.40
CA SER A 53 6.79 -7.96 -4.74
C SER A 53 5.51 -7.49 -4.04
N PRO A 54 4.54 -8.39 -3.79
CA PRO A 54 3.32 -8.06 -3.05
C PRO A 54 3.59 -7.42 -1.67
N CYS A 55 4.67 -7.82 -0.99
CA CYS A 55 5.08 -7.22 0.28
C CYS A 55 5.54 -5.77 0.12
N THR A 56 6.35 -5.50 -0.90
CA THR A 56 6.81 -4.13 -1.21
C THR A 56 5.63 -3.25 -1.60
N LEU A 57 4.73 -3.76 -2.43
CA LEU A 57 3.51 -3.05 -2.85
C LEU A 57 2.57 -2.78 -1.68
N THR A 58 2.41 -3.73 -0.76
CA THR A 58 1.67 -3.52 0.49
C THR A 58 2.26 -2.34 1.26
N ALA A 59 3.58 -2.32 1.45
CA ALA A 59 4.24 -1.25 2.19
C ALA A 59 3.99 0.11 1.52
N ILE A 60 4.04 0.18 0.19
CA ILE A 60 3.80 1.40 -0.60
C ILE A 60 2.35 1.87 -0.46
N VAL A 61 1.40 0.95 -0.63
CA VAL A 61 -0.03 1.26 -0.56
C VAL A 61 -0.40 1.73 0.84
N TRP A 62 -0.05 0.96 1.88
CA TRP A 62 -0.35 1.34 3.26
C TRP A 62 0.37 2.64 3.65
N GLY A 63 1.66 2.74 3.33
CA GLY A 63 2.49 3.91 3.62
C GLY A 63 2.02 5.22 2.96
N ALA A 64 1.19 5.17 1.91
CA ALA A 64 0.64 6.36 1.28
C ALA A 64 -0.30 7.18 2.20
N CYS A 65 -0.89 6.56 3.22
CA CYS A 65 -1.78 7.23 4.17
C CYS A 65 -1.14 7.55 5.53
N PHE A 66 0.08 7.06 5.80
CA PHE A 66 0.76 7.26 7.08
C PHE A 66 1.95 8.20 6.93
N THR A 67 2.33 8.86 8.02
CA THR A 67 3.56 9.66 8.07
C THR A 67 4.69 8.83 8.68
N GLY A 68 5.92 9.02 8.20
CA GLY A 68 7.09 8.30 8.70
C GLY A 68 7.40 6.99 7.96
N ASN A 69 8.14 6.09 8.61
CA ASN A 69 8.53 4.81 8.02
C ASN A 69 7.34 3.85 8.15
N TRP A 70 6.97 3.23 7.04
CA TRP A 70 6.02 2.12 7.05
C TRP A 70 6.74 0.85 6.63
N ASP A 71 6.68 -0.16 7.49
CA ASP A 71 7.37 -1.43 7.29
C ASP A 71 6.37 -2.59 7.25
N VAL A 72 6.61 -3.52 6.33
CA VAL A 72 5.93 -4.82 6.29
C VAL A 72 6.95 -5.87 6.75
N PRO A 73 6.91 -6.29 8.03
CA PRO A 73 7.93 -7.16 8.60
C PRO A 73 7.73 -8.61 8.18
N VAL A 74 8.78 -9.42 8.35
CA VAL A 74 8.71 -10.87 8.23
C VAL A 74 7.82 -11.44 9.34
N LEU A 75 6.87 -12.30 8.99
CA LEU A 75 6.03 -13.01 9.94
C LEU A 75 6.74 -14.22 10.52
N LYS A 76 6.45 -14.53 11.79
CA LYS A 76 6.81 -15.82 12.39
C LYS A 76 5.69 -16.83 12.16
N PRO A 77 5.99 -18.13 12.13
CA PRO A 77 4.95 -19.16 12.05
C PRO A 77 3.91 -19.01 13.17
N GLY A 78 2.62 -18.95 12.78
CA GLY A 78 1.50 -18.74 13.70
C GLY A 78 1.08 -17.28 13.90
N ASP A 79 1.92 -16.31 13.51
CA ASP A 79 1.56 -14.89 13.51
C ASP A 79 0.82 -14.51 12.21
N HIS A 80 0.08 -13.41 12.27
CA HIS A 80 -0.59 -12.80 11.12
C HIS A 80 -0.38 -11.28 11.14
N TYR A 81 -0.50 -10.64 9.98
CA TYR A 81 -0.53 -9.19 9.92
C TYR A 81 -1.79 -8.66 10.61
N VAL A 82 -1.62 -7.56 11.36
CA VAL A 82 -2.73 -6.94 12.10
C VAL A 82 -3.73 -6.36 11.11
N ASN A 83 -5.00 -6.73 11.26
CA ASN A 83 -6.08 -6.18 10.46
C ASN A 83 -6.27 -4.68 10.74
N PRO A 84 -6.79 -3.91 9.76
CA PRO A 84 -7.25 -2.55 10.00
C PRO A 84 -8.18 -2.52 11.22
N ASN A 85 -7.93 -1.57 12.11
CA ASN A 85 -8.74 -1.37 13.30
C ASN A 85 -9.20 0.10 13.40
N SER A 86 -9.99 0.45 14.42
CA SER A 86 -10.48 1.82 14.64
C SER A 86 -9.43 2.95 14.54
N THR A 87 -8.14 2.66 14.70
CA THR A 87 -7.03 3.64 14.59
C THR A 87 -6.20 3.54 13.31
N THR A 88 -6.19 2.39 12.64
CA THR A 88 -5.38 2.13 11.44
C THR A 88 -6.20 2.00 10.16
N ALA A 89 -7.53 1.88 10.28
CA ALA A 89 -8.46 1.85 9.17
C ALA A 89 -8.51 3.22 8.46
N ASN A 90 -8.19 3.21 7.17
CA ASN A 90 -8.27 4.36 6.28
C ASN A 90 -8.37 3.86 4.82
N THR A 91 -8.49 4.77 3.86
CA THR A 91 -8.66 4.40 2.44
C THR A 91 -7.49 3.59 1.86
N CYS A 92 -6.28 3.67 2.43
CA CYS A 92 -5.13 2.89 1.98
C CYS A 92 -5.11 1.46 2.52
N THR A 93 -5.56 1.25 3.76
CA THR A 93 -5.63 -0.08 4.38
C THR A 93 -6.94 -0.79 4.04
N CYS A 94 -8.04 -0.06 3.90
CA CYS A 94 -9.37 -0.61 3.68
C CYS A 94 -9.77 -0.68 2.21
N SER A 95 -9.04 -1.47 1.43
CA SER A 95 -9.40 -1.75 0.05
C SER A 95 -9.19 -3.23 -0.30
N TRP A 96 -9.92 -3.72 -1.30
CA TRP A 96 -9.71 -5.07 -1.84
C TRP A 96 -8.27 -5.24 -2.33
N ALA A 97 -7.69 -4.21 -2.96
CA ALA A 97 -6.30 -4.24 -3.41
C ALA A 97 -5.32 -4.39 -2.23
N ALA A 98 -5.48 -3.61 -1.16
CA ALA A 98 -4.65 -3.69 0.03
C ALA A 98 -4.72 -5.09 0.68
N TYR A 99 -5.94 -5.66 0.79
CA TYR A 99 -6.13 -7.01 1.31
C TYR A 99 -5.46 -8.08 0.45
N ASN A 100 -5.61 -8.03 -0.88
CA ASN A 100 -4.99 -9.03 -1.75
C ASN A 100 -3.47 -8.93 -1.71
N LEU A 101 -2.92 -7.71 -1.67
CA LEU A 101 -1.47 -7.52 -1.58
C LEU A 101 -0.90 -8.06 -0.27
N ILE A 102 -1.52 -7.79 0.88
CA ILE A 102 -1.04 -8.31 2.16
C ILE A 102 -1.23 -9.83 2.25
N SER A 103 -2.33 -10.37 1.71
CA SER A 103 -2.58 -11.81 1.67
C SER A 103 -1.56 -12.53 0.81
N ALA A 104 -1.27 -12.01 -0.39
CA ALA A 104 -0.24 -12.50 -1.27
C ALA A 104 1.16 -12.38 -0.62
N CYS A 105 1.43 -11.31 0.13
CA CYS A 105 2.66 -11.17 0.90
C CYS A 105 2.80 -12.26 1.98
N THR A 106 1.72 -12.61 2.68
CA THR A 106 1.72 -13.71 3.64
C THR A 106 1.96 -15.07 2.96
N SER A 107 1.30 -15.34 1.83
CA SER A 107 1.54 -16.57 1.05
C SER A 107 2.96 -16.65 0.49
N CYS A 108 3.56 -15.54 0.05
CA CYS A 108 4.95 -15.50 -0.41
C CYS A 108 5.95 -15.96 0.67
N GLN A 109 5.60 -15.80 1.94
CA GLN A 109 6.39 -16.26 3.09
C GLN A 109 6.13 -17.74 3.43
N ASN A 110 5.34 -18.47 2.62
CA ASN A 110 4.87 -19.84 2.87
C ASN A 110 4.04 -19.97 4.15
N LEU A 111 3.23 -18.95 4.45
CA LEU A 111 2.40 -18.87 5.65
C LEU A 111 0.91 -18.76 5.29
N ASP A 112 0.41 -19.55 4.33
CA ASP A 112 -0.98 -19.47 3.86
C ASP A 112 -2.01 -19.59 5.00
N ALA A 113 -1.71 -20.36 6.04
CA ALA A 113 -2.55 -20.49 7.24
C ALA A 113 -2.68 -19.19 8.07
N SER A 114 -1.78 -18.24 7.88
CA SER A 114 -1.77 -16.92 8.51
C SER A 114 -2.54 -15.86 7.72
N VAL A 115 -3.03 -16.20 6.52
CA VAL A 115 -3.86 -15.29 5.72
C VAL A 115 -5.20 -15.08 6.42
N GLN A 116 -5.51 -13.83 6.72
CA GLN A 116 -6.80 -13.47 7.30
C GLN A 116 -7.89 -13.54 6.25
N THR A 117 -9.09 -13.97 6.62
CA THR A 117 -10.25 -13.89 5.72
C THR A 117 -10.64 -12.43 5.48
N TRP A 118 -11.22 -12.12 4.33
CA TRP A 118 -11.72 -10.77 4.04
C TRP A 118 -12.68 -10.27 5.14
N ALA A 119 -13.61 -11.12 5.59
CA ALA A 119 -14.59 -10.78 6.64
C ALA A 119 -13.95 -10.54 8.03
N ALA A 120 -12.72 -11.00 8.25
CA ALA A 120 -11.95 -10.66 9.45
C ALA A 120 -11.14 -9.37 9.24
N TYR A 121 -10.65 -9.16 8.02
CA TYR A 121 -9.85 -8.00 7.64
C TYR A 121 -10.66 -6.70 7.60
N ASP A 122 -11.88 -6.73 7.08
CA ASP A 122 -12.67 -5.54 6.79
C ASP A 122 -13.59 -5.06 7.94
N GLN A 123 -13.55 -5.73 9.10
CA GLN A 123 -14.50 -5.49 10.21
C GLN A 123 -14.56 -4.03 10.65
N ASP A 124 -13.41 -3.36 10.71
CA ASP A 124 -13.32 -1.95 11.12
C ASP A 124 -13.23 -0.98 9.93
N CYS A 125 -13.36 -1.47 8.69
CA CYS A 125 -13.16 -0.66 7.49
C CYS A 125 -14.34 0.24 7.12
N ASN A 126 -15.58 -0.17 7.37
CA ASN A 126 -16.80 0.66 7.27
C ASN A 126 -16.78 1.65 6.07
N ARG A 127 -16.75 2.96 6.36
CA ARG A 127 -16.78 4.06 5.39
C ARG A 127 -15.55 4.19 4.48
N PHE A 128 -14.49 3.44 4.75
CA PHE A 128 -13.26 3.46 3.96
C PHE A 128 -13.28 2.43 2.84
N LEU A 129 -14.21 1.46 2.89
CA LEU A 129 -14.46 0.56 1.78
C LEU A 129 -14.92 1.39 0.58
N THR A 130 -14.27 1.16 -0.55
CA THR A 130 -14.62 1.83 -1.80
C THR A 130 -15.75 1.04 -2.47
N ASP A 131 -16.85 1.72 -2.82
CA ASP A 131 -17.93 1.12 -3.63
C ASP A 131 -17.54 0.96 -5.12
N THR A 132 -16.31 1.33 -5.47
CA THR A 132 -15.79 1.24 -6.83
C THR A 132 -15.58 -0.23 -7.19
N CYS A 133 -16.57 -0.80 -7.88
CA CYS A 133 -16.48 -2.13 -8.48
C CYS A 133 -15.37 -2.13 -9.54
N VAL A 134 -14.17 -2.58 -9.17
CA VAL A 134 -13.13 -2.92 -10.15
C VAL A 134 -13.54 -4.25 -10.75
N LEU A 135 -14.13 -4.21 -11.94
CA LEU A 135 -14.35 -5.40 -12.73
C LEU A 135 -12.97 -5.98 -13.05
N LEU A 136 -12.54 -6.97 -12.25
CA LEU A 136 -11.43 -7.84 -12.63
C LEU A 136 -11.94 -8.66 -13.83
N LEU A 137 -11.73 -8.11 -15.03
CA LEU A 137 -11.82 -8.90 -16.25
C LEU A 137 -10.66 -9.90 -16.17
N VAL A 138 -11.01 -11.12 -15.79
CA VAL A 138 -10.21 -12.33 -16.02
C VAL A 138 -10.13 -12.57 -17.53
#